data_AF-A0A4R7RUD4-F1
#
_entry.id   AF-A0A4R7RUD4-F1
#
_cell.length_a   1.000
_cell.length_b   1.000
_cell.length_c   1.000
_cell.angle_alpha   90.00
_cell.angle_beta   90.00
_cell.angle_gamma   90.00
#
_symmetry.space_group_name_H-M   'P 1'
#
loop_
_entity.id
_entity.type
_entity.pdbx_description
1 polymer ?
#
loop_
_entity_poly.entity_id
_entity_poly.type
_entity_poly.pdbx_seq_one_letter_code
_entity_poly.pdbx_strand_id
1 'polypeptide(L)' 'MTTVVSSKGQVVLPAQLRELDHIQPGQQFDIERVEEGQYLLKRQVSENEGLVDWLLSCPDKGWFTEVESESTDTL' A
#
# COMPACT_ATOMS: atom_id res chain seq x y z
N MET A 1 21.45 -11.32 -0.82
CA MET A 1 20.22 -12.12 -0.58
C MET A 1 19.76 -12.69 -1.92
N THR A 2 19.21 -13.90 -1.95
CA THR A 2 18.73 -14.55 -3.17
C THR A 2 17.35 -15.15 -2.91
N THR A 3 16.50 -15.15 -3.94
CA THR A 3 15.20 -15.81 -3.94
C THR A 3 15.09 -16.64 -5.21
N VAL A 4 14.18 -17.61 -5.23
CA VAL A 4 13.92 -18.44 -6.42
C VAL A 4 12.50 -18.18 -6.92
N VAL A 5 12.32 -18.36 -8.22
CA VAL A 5 10.97 -18.34 -8.81
C VAL A 5 10.20 -19.53 -8.24
N SER A 6 9.03 -19.27 -7.65
CA SER A 6 8.17 -20.31 -7.09
C SER A 6 7.56 -21.17 -8.20
N SER A 7 6.96 -22.31 -7.84
CA SER A 7 6.20 -23.15 -8.78
C SER A 7 5.02 -22.42 -9.44
N LYS A 8 4.58 -21.30 -8.87
CA LYS A 8 3.54 -20.42 -9.41
C LYS A 8 4.11 -19.30 -10.29
N GLY A 9 5.41 -19.29 -10.56
CA GLY A 9 6.07 -18.25 -11.35
C GLY A 9 6.34 -16.94 -10.60
N GLN A 10 6.24 -16.93 -9.26
CA GLN A 10 6.39 -15.71 -8.47
C GLN A 10 7.82 -15.54 -7.95
N VAL A 11 8.36 -14.32 -8.01
CA VAL A 11 9.58 -13.94 -7.30
C VAL A 11 9.18 -13.44 -5.91
N VAL A 12 9.54 -14.18 -4.87
CA VAL A 12 9.16 -13.83 -3.49
C VAL A 12 10.17 -12.86 -2.90
N LEU A 13 9.72 -11.68 -2.48
CA LEU A 13 10.55 -10.75 -1.71
C LEU A 13 10.90 -11.36 -0.34
N PRO A 14 12.20 -11.46 0.02
CA PRO A 14 12.64 -11.93 1.33
C PRO A 14 11.95 -11.20 2.48
N ALA A 15 11.66 -11.93 3.56
CA ALA A 15 10.96 -11.40 4.73
C ALA A 15 11.65 -10.16 5.31
N GLN A 16 12.98 -10.16 5.35
CA GLN A 16 13.78 -9.06 5.88
C GLN A 16 13.58 -7.76 5.10
N LEU A 17 13.44 -7.83 3.76
CA LEU A 17 13.15 -6.64 2.94
C LEU A 17 11.71 -6.17 3.17
N ARG A 18 10.75 -7.10 3.26
CA ARG A 18 9.35 -6.75 3.55
C ARG A 18 9.19 -6.06 4.89
N GLU A 19 9.92 -6.51 5.92
CA GLU A 19 9.92 -5.90 7.25
C GLU A 19 10.59 -4.52 7.24
N LEU A 20 11.76 -4.40 6.61
CA LEU A 20 12.51 -3.14 6.52
C LEU A 20 11.69 -2.03 5.84
N ASP A 21 11.04 -2.37 4.72
CA ASP A 21 10.31 -1.42 3.88
C ASP A 21 8.80 -1.37 4.18
N HIS A 22 8.35 -2.04 5.25
CA HIS A 22 6.96 -2.12 5.67
C HIS A 22 6.01 -2.50 4.52
N ILE A 23 6.39 -3.52 3.75
CA ILE A 23 5.64 -3.98 2.58
C ILE A 23 4.45 -4.82 3.04
N GLN A 24 3.25 -4.38 2.69
CA GLN A 24 1.99 -5.02 3.06
C GLN A 24 1.31 -5.72 1.87
N PRO A 25 0.51 -6.78 2.12
CA PRO A 25 -0.28 -7.41 1.07
C PRO A 25 -1.20 -6.41 0.36
N GLY A 26 -1.30 -6.51 -0.97
CA GLY A 26 -2.14 -5.63 -1.80
C GLY A 26 -1.41 -4.39 -2.36
N GLN A 27 -0.21 -4.08 -1.87
CA GLN A 27 0.62 -3.04 -2.48
C GLN A 27 1.07 -3.43 -3.88
N GLN A 28 1.09 -2.44 -4.78
CA GLN A 28 1.43 -2.62 -6.19
C GLN A 28 2.87 -2.21 -6.45
N PHE A 29 3.50 -2.92 -7.39
CA PHE A 29 4.85 -2.65 -7.85
C PHE A 29 4.85 -2.63 -9.37
N ASP A 30 5.45 -1.60 -9.94
CA ASP A 30 5.83 -1.59 -11.35
C ASP A 30 7.06 -2.47 -11.54
N ILE A 31 7.06 -3.24 -12.64
CA ILE A 31 8.19 -4.07 -13.03
C ILE A 31 8.73 -3.51 -14.34
N GLU A 32 9.99 -3.10 -14.32
CA GLU A 32 10.71 -2.61 -15.50
C GLU A 32 11.90 -3.55 -15.80
N ARG A 33 12.08 -3.91 -17.07
CA ARG A 33 13.28 -4.62 -17.51
C ARG A 33 14.35 -3.58 -17.85
N VAL A 34 15.43 -3.58 -17.08
CA VAL A 34 16.59 -2.70 -17.34
C VAL A 34 17.45 -3.31 -18.43
N GLU A 35 17.80 -4.59 -18.30
CA GLU A 35 18.50 -5.38 -19.30
C GLU A 35 18.19 -6.87 -19.16
N GLU A 36 18.83 -7.74 -19.93
CA GLU A 36 18.66 -9.19 -19.76
C GLU A 36 19.13 -9.65 -18.38
N GLY A 37 18.25 -10.34 -17.64
CA GLY A 37 18.55 -10.82 -16.30
C GLY A 37 18.46 -9.74 -15.20
N GLN A 38 18.26 -8.47 -15.54
CA GLN A 38 18.10 -7.38 -14.58
C GLN A 38 16.72 -6.73 -14.68
N TYR A 39 16.00 -6.76 -13.56
CA TYR A 39 14.65 -6.21 -13.44
C TYR A 39 14.60 -5.30 -12.22
N LEU A 40 13.95 -4.14 -12.39
CA LEU A 40 13.67 -3.21 -11.31
C LEU A 40 12.22 -3.40 -10.86
N LEU A 41 12.02 -3.54 -9.55
CA LEU A 41 10.71 -3.48 -8.92
C LEU A 41 10.58 -2.13 -8.23
N LYS A 42 9.58 -1.33 -8.63
CA LYS A 42 9.33 -0.01 -8.06
C LYS A 42 7.97 0.00 -7.38
N ARG A 43 7.94 0.24 -6.06
CA ARG A 43 6.68 0.37 -5.31
C ARG A 43 5.89 1.54 -5.85
N GLN A 44 4.61 1.30 -6.15
CA GLN A 44 3.66 2.37 -6.40
C GLN A 44 3.22 2.93 -5.05
N VAL A 45 3.31 4.25 -4.90
CA VAL A 45 2.72 4.96 -3.77
C VAL A 45 1.24 5.12 -4.10
N SER A 46 0.37 4.61 -3.22
CA SER A 46 -1.05 4.86 -3.42
C SER A 46 -1.33 6.35 -3.22
N GLU A 47 -2.20 6.96 -4.03
CA GLU A 47 -2.47 8.41 -3.96
C GLU A 47 -2.94 8.86 -2.57
N ASN A 48 -3.54 7.95 -1.81
CA ASN A 48 -4.09 8.18 -0.47
C ASN A 48 -3.19 7.64 0.67
N GLU A 49 -1.97 7.17 0.36
CA GLU A 49 -1.06 6.65 1.39
C GLU A 49 -0.72 7.75 2.40
N GLY A 50 -1.01 7.50 3.69
CA GLY A 50 -0.79 8.49 4.75
C GLY A 50 -1.84 9.61 4.81
N LEU A 51 -2.87 9.62 3.94
CA LEU A 51 -3.93 10.63 3.97
C LEU A 51 -4.72 10.58 5.29
N VAL A 52 -5.05 9.37 5.75
CA VAL A 52 -5.79 9.20 7.01
C VAL A 52 -4.95 9.66 8.20
N ASP A 53 -3.67 9.28 8.24
CA ASP A 53 -2.76 9.74 9.29
C ASP A 53 -2.59 11.26 9.27
N TRP A 54 -2.55 11.87 8.07
CA TRP A 54 -2.55 13.31 7.88
C TRP A 54 -3.83 13.98 8.40
N LEU A 55 -5.01 13.45 8.06
CA LEU A 55 -6.29 13.93 8.59
C LEU A 55 -6.35 13.80 10.12
N LEU A 56 -5.85 12.69 10.66
CA LEU A 56 -5.77 12.42 12.09
C LEU A 56 -4.67 13.20 12.80
N SER A 57 -3.76 13.88 12.10
CA SER A 57 -2.79 14.80 12.72
C SER A 57 -3.31 16.24 12.83
N CYS A 58 -4.56 16.51 12.42
CA CYS A 58 -5.22 17.79 12.68
C CYS A 58 -5.17 18.12 14.20
N PRO A 59 -4.55 19.24 14.61
CA PRO A 59 -4.39 19.59 16.03
C PRO A 59 -5.73 19.84 16.73
N ASP A 60 -6.71 20.32 15.97
CA ASP A 60 -8.05 20.59 16.46
C ASP A 60 -8.89 19.30 16.42
N LYS A 61 -9.31 18.83 17.58
CA LYS A 61 -10.06 17.58 17.77
C LYS A 61 -11.49 17.92 18.20
N GLY A 62 -12.46 17.14 17.75
CA GLY A 62 -13.86 17.32 18.14
C GLY A 62 -14.62 18.38 17.34
N TRP A 63 -14.07 18.84 16.22
CA TRP A 63 -14.82 19.65 15.24
C TRP A 63 -15.90 18.84 14.50
N PHE A 64 -15.71 17.52 14.39
CA PHE A 64 -16.70 16.64 13.79
C PHE A 64 -17.92 16.55 14.71
N THR A 65 -19.05 17.08 14.23
CA THR A 65 -20.37 16.88 14.82
C THR A 65 -21.11 15.90 13.92
N GLU A 66 -21.57 14.79 14.49
CA GLU A 66 -22.40 13.82 13.78
C GLU A 66 -23.65 14.53 13.27
N VAL A 67 -23.85 14.53 11.96
CA VAL A 67 -25.10 15.02 11.37
C VAL A 67 -26.12 13.90 11.58
N GLU A 68 -27.34 14.24 12.03
CA GLU A 68 -28.41 13.24 12.10
C GLU A 68 -28.59 12.60 10.73
N SER A 69 -28.19 11.33 10.62
CA SER A 69 -28.32 10.56 9.39
C SER A 69 -29.75 10.06 9.30
N GLU A 70 -30.57 10.69 8.47
CA GLU A 70 -31.82 10.06 8.06
C GLU A 70 -31.50 8.88 7.13
N SER A 71 -32.18 7.75 7.34
CA SER A 71 -32.00 6.54 6.53
C SER A 71 -32.47 6.81 5.11
N THR A 72 -31.64 6.43 4.13
CA THR A 72 -32.00 6.45 2.71
C THR A 72 -32.92 5.29 2.30
N ASP A 73 -33.33 4.42 3.24
CA ASP A 73 -34.22 3.27 2.98
C ASP A 73 -35.61 3.66 2.43
N THR A 74 -35.97 4.95 2.44
CA THR A 74 -37.25 5.45 1.96
C THR A 74 -37.18 6.22 0.62
N LEU A 75 -36.03 6.25 -0.07
CA LEU A 75 -35.89 6.82 -1.42
C LEU A 75 -35.97 5.79 -2.54
#